data_AF-A0A970T9C4-F1
#
_entry.id   AF-A0A970T9C4-F1
#
_cell.length_a   1.000
_cell.length_b   1.000
_cell.length_c   1.000
_cell.angle_alpha   90.00
_cell.angle_beta   90.00
_cell.angle_gamma   90.00
#
_symmetry.space_group_name_H-M   'P 1'
#
loop_
_entity.id
_entity.type
_entity.pdbx_description
1 polymer ?
#
loop_
_entity_poly.entity_id
_entity_poly.type
_entity_poly.pdbx_seq_one_letter_code
_entity_poly.pdbx_strand_id
1 'polypeptide(L)'
;MSFQNFSTGNSHSFGGEFLEIKPNEFLKYSDRFDDPILPGEMITTVKFTQVSCGTDLHIVQEGIPDAIPVEMCYLGWQESLEKLKKLVESEIPDA
;
A
#
# COMPACT_ATOMS: atom_id res chain seq x y z
N MET A 1 -8.61 6.86 3.59
CA MET A 1 -8.96 6.28 2.27
C MET A 1 -10.12 5.31 2.44
N SER A 2 -10.92 5.06 1.41
CA SER A 2 -11.94 4.01 1.45
C SER A 2 -11.90 3.16 0.18
N PHE A 3 -12.08 1.85 0.33
CA PHE A 3 -12.33 0.92 -0.77
C PHE A 3 -13.82 0.68 -0.87
N GLN A 4 -14.40 1.01 -2.03
CA GLN A 4 -15.80 0.73 -2.31
C GLN A 4 -15.91 -0.34 -3.40
N ASN A 5 -16.64 -1.42 -3.09
CA ASN A 5 -17.02 -2.43 -4.06
C ASN A 5 -18.31 -1.98 -4.74
N PHE A 6 -18.24 -1.58 -6.02
CA PHE A 6 -19.41 -1.07 -6.76
C PHE A 6 -20.49 -2.13 -7.03
N SER A 7 -20.14 -3.41 -7.07
CA SER A 7 -21.11 -4.50 -7.30
C SER A 7 -21.95 -4.82 -6.07
N THR A 8 -21.40 -4.62 -4.86
CA THR A 8 -22.07 -4.96 -3.60
C THR A 8 -22.47 -3.74 -2.77
N GLY A 9 -21.91 -2.56 -3.07
CA GLY A 9 -22.10 -1.34 -2.29
C GLY A 9 -21.29 -1.28 -0.99
N ASN A 10 -20.58 -2.36 -0.63
CA ASN A 10 -19.76 -2.40 0.58
C ASN A 10 -18.59 -1.42 0.48
N SER A 11 -18.30 -0.75 1.60
CA SER A 11 -17.18 0.18 1.71
C SER A 11 -16.40 -0.11 2.99
N HIS A 12 -15.08 -0.13 2.89
CA HIS A 12 -14.18 -0.21 4.03
C HIS A 12 -13.32 1.04 4.05
N SER A 13 -13.39 1.79 5.15
CA SER A 13 -12.56 2.97 5.37
C SER A 13 -11.43 2.67 6.35
N PHE A 14 -10.30 3.31 6.08
CA PHE A 14 -9.08 3.21 6.85
C PHE A 14 -8.30 4.51 6.67
N GLY A 15 -7.43 4.85 7.61
CA GLY A 15 -6.65 6.07 7.54
C GLY A 15 -5.53 6.09 8.56
N GLY A 16 -4.64 7.04 8.35
CA GLY A 16 -3.51 7.25 9.24
C GLY A 16 -2.72 8.47 8.81
N GLU A 17 -1.48 8.54 9.27
CA GLU A 17 -0.63 9.72 9.16
C GLU A 17 0.69 9.38 8.48
N PHE A 18 1.23 10.33 7.71
CA PHE A 18 2.61 10.23 7.25
C PHE A 18 3.55 10.55 8.41
N LEU A 19 4.31 9.55 8.84
CA LEU A 19 5.24 9.65 9.96
C LEU A 19 6.61 10.15 9.51
N GLU A 20 7.04 9.76 8.31
CA GLU A 20 8.29 10.22 7.70
C GLU A 20 8.20 10.19 6.18
N ILE A 21 8.67 11.26 5.54
CA ILE A 21 8.74 11.37 4.08
C ILE A 21 10.13 11.90 3.70
N LYS A 22 10.86 11.10 2.93
CA LYS A 22 12.07 11.54 2.21
C LYS A 22 11.82 11.34 0.73
N PRO A 23 11.69 12.43 -0.06
CA PRO A 23 11.42 12.33 -1.49
C PRO A 23 12.36 11.36 -2.18
N ASN A 24 11.81 10.47 -3.01
CA ASN A 24 12.53 9.47 -3.80
C ASN A 24 13.32 8.40 -3.02
N GLU A 25 13.23 8.36 -1.69
CA GLU A 25 14.07 7.46 -0.87
C GLU A 25 13.26 6.65 0.14
N PHE A 26 12.36 7.29 0.89
CA PHE A 26 11.74 6.68 2.05
C PHE A 26 10.35 7.24 2.33
N LEU A 27 9.44 6.34 2.69
CA LEU A 27 8.11 6.69 3.16
C LEU A 27 7.75 5.80 4.34
N LYS A 28 7.28 6.39 5.43
CA LYS A 28 6.71 5.67 6.57
C LYS A 28 5.37 6.30 6.94
N TYR A 29 4.35 5.49 7.07
CA TYR A 29 3.02 5.95 7.45
C TYR A 29 2.33 4.94 8.36
N SER A 30 1.43 5.46 9.20
CA SER A 30 0.48 4.64 9.94
C SER A 30 -0.77 4.39 9.11
N ASP A 31 -1.46 3.31 9.44
CA ASP A 31 -2.77 2.99 8.89
C ASP A 31 -3.60 2.25 9.93
N ARG A 32 -4.90 2.52 9.96
CA ARG A 32 -5.85 1.93 10.91
C ARG A 32 -7.21 1.83 10.25
N PHE A 33 -7.85 0.68 10.40
CA PHE A 33 -9.24 0.49 9.98
C PHE A 33 -10.18 1.22 10.93
N ASP A 34 -11.24 1.81 10.36
CA ASP A 34 -12.32 2.41 11.17
C ASP A 34 -13.22 1.33 11.81
N ASP A 35 -13.19 0.11 11.28
CA ASP A 35 -13.96 -1.03 11.79
C ASP A 35 -13.47 -1.44 13.20
N PRO A 36 -14.32 -1.35 14.24
CA PRO A 36 -13.96 -1.74 15.60
C PRO A 36 -13.52 -3.20 15.75
N ILE A 37 -13.88 -4.08 14.81
CA ILE A 37 -13.54 -5.51 14.81
C ILE A 37 -12.12 -5.75 14.28
N LEU A 38 -11.50 -4.75 13.65
CA LEU A 38 -10.12 -4.79 13.17
C LEU A 38 -9.25 -3.77 13.95
N PRO A 39 -9.11 -3.91 15.28
CA PRO A 39 -8.32 -3.00 16.07
C PRO A 39 -6.82 -3.19 15.79
N GLY A 40 -6.09 -2.09 15.80
CA GLY A 40 -4.65 -2.10 15.61
C GLY A 40 -4.21 -0.92 14.75
N GLU A 41 -3.01 -0.43 15.03
CA GLU A 41 -2.32 0.49 14.14
C GLU A 41 -1.27 -0.31 13.36
N MET A 42 -1.36 -0.26 12.05
CA MET A 42 -0.37 -0.80 11.13
C MET A 42 0.64 0.28 10.81
N ILE A 43 1.90 -0.13 10.63
CA ILE A 43 2.96 0.74 10.14
C ILE A 43 3.46 0.17 8.83
N THR A 44 3.37 0.97 7.76
CA THR A 44 3.98 0.61 6.48
C THR A 44 5.23 1.44 6.24
N THR A 45 6.32 0.75 5.96
CA THR A 45 7.60 1.34 5.58
C THR A 45 7.91 0.97 4.13
N VAL A 46 8.13 1.97 3.29
CA VAL A 46 8.50 1.83 1.88
C VAL A 46 9.87 2.45 1.67
N LYS A 47 10.79 1.67 1.10
CA LYS A 47 12.14 2.12 0.74
C LYS A 47 12.31 2.02 -0.77
N PHE A 48 12.87 3.07 -1.34
CA PHE A 48 13.21 3.16 -2.76
C PHE A 48 14.73 3.24 -2.87
N THR A 49 15.33 2.35 -3.66
CA THR A 49 16.76 2.38 -3.95
C THR A 49 16.95 2.52 -5.45
N GLN A 50 17.63 3.59 -5.88
CA GLN A 50 17.98 3.74 -7.29
C GLN A 50 18.94 2.63 -7.71
N VAL A 51 18.65 1.98 -8.84
CA VAL A 51 19.48 0.97 -9.49
C VAL A 51 19.64 1.28 -10.97
N SER A 52 20.56 0.60 -11.66
CA SER A 52 20.90 0.92 -13.06
C SER A 52 19.73 0.78 -14.05
N CYS A 53 18.72 -0.03 -13.73
CA CYS A 53 17.56 -0.29 -14.57
C CYS A 53 16.25 0.31 -14.03
N GLY A 54 16.30 1.15 -12.99
CA GLY A 54 15.11 1.74 -12.38
C GLY A 54 15.23 1.86 -10.87
N THR A 55 14.24 1.34 -10.15
CA THR A 55 14.13 1.46 -8.69
C THR A 55 13.85 0.10 -8.06
N ASP A 56 14.71 -0.31 -7.12
CA ASP A 56 14.40 -1.40 -6.20
C ASP A 56 13.45 -0.90 -5.11
N LEU A 57 12.38 -1.65 -4.87
CA LEU A 57 11.28 -1.28 -3.99
C LEU A 57 11.16 -2.32 -2.87
N HIS A 58 11.33 -1.87 -1.62
CA HIS A 58 11.18 -2.72 -0.45
C HIS A 58 10.09 -2.20 0.47
N ILE A 59 9.10 -3.06 0.77
CA ILE A 59 7.94 -2.71 1.58
C ILE A 59 7.85 -3.66 2.76
N VAL A 60 7.69 -3.10 3.96
CA VAL A 60 7.39 -3.84 5.18
C VAL A 60 6.12 -3.26 5.78
N GLN A 61 5.13 -4.12 6.02
CA GLN A 61 3.90 -3.78 6.73
C GLN A 61 3.88 -4.53 8.06
N GLU A 62 3.87 -3.79 9.15
CA GLU A 62 3.90 -4.29 10.53
C GLU A 62 2.56 -4.01 11.22
N GLY A 63 2.25 -4.77 12.27
CA GLY A 63 1.06 -4.54 13.09
C GLY A 63 -0.27 -4.90 12.39
N ILE A 64 -0.23 -5.78 11.39
CA ILE A 64 -1.44 -6.31 10.74
C ILE A 64 -2.31 -6.97 11.83
N PRO A 65 -3.59 -6.57 11.99
CA PRO A 65 -4.48 -7.17 12.97
C PRO A 65 -4.59 -8.70 12.79
N ASP A 66 -4.57 -9.45 13.89
CA ASP A 66 -4.61 -10.94 13.87
C ASP A 66 -5.83 -11.52 13.14
N ALA A 67 -6.92 -10.76 13.05
CA ALA A 67 -8.13 -11.15 12.32
C ALA A 67 -7.95 -11.15 10.79
N ILE A 68 -6.89 -10.51 10.27
CA ILE A 68 -6.60 -10.42 8.84
C ILE A 68 -5.56 -11.48 8.48
N PRO A 69 -5.89 -12.45 7.62
CA PRO A 69 -4.91 -13.43 7.15
C PRO A 69 -3.80 -12.76 6.35
N VAL A 70 -2.54 -13.02 6.72
CA VAL A 70 -1.35 -12.39 6.11
C VAL A 70 -1.25 -12.72 4.62
N GLU A 71 -1.67 -13.92 4.20
CA GLU A 71 -1.72 -14.31 2.80
C GLU A 71 -2.67 -13.44 1.95
N MET A 72 -3.75 -12.93 2.54
CA MET A 72 -4.67 -12.01 1.87
C MET A 72 -4.04 -10.62 1.71
N CYS A 73 -3.24 -10.18 2.69
CA CYS A 73 -2.44 -8.96 2.56
C CYS A 73 -1.42 -9.10 1.42
N TYR A 74 -0.72 -10.23 1.32
CA TYR A 74 0.19 -10.48 0.20
C TYR A 74 -0.52 -10.44 -1.16
N LEU A 75 -1.69 -11.07 -1.29
CA LEU A 75 -2.47 -11.03 -2.52
C LEU A 75 -2.85 -9.59 -2.90
N GLY A 76 -3.36 -8.80 -1.95
CA GLY A 76 -3.70 -7.39 -2.18
C GLY A 76 -2.50 -6.54 -2.60
N TRP A 77 -1.34 -6.73 -1.96
CA TRP A 77 -0.09 -6.06 -2.35
C TRP A 77 0.38 -6.46 -3.75
N GLN A 78 0.34 -7.74 -4.10
CA GLN A 78 0.73 -8.22 -5.43
C GLN A 78 -0.11 -7.56 -6.53
N GLU A 79 -1.44 -7.53 -6.36
CA GLU A 79 -2.34 -6.87 -7.31
C GLU A 79 -2.09 -5.36 -7.42
N SER A 80 -1.75 -4.72 -6.30
CA SER A 80 -1.48 -3.28 -6.24
C SER A 80 -0.14 -2.94 -6.91
N LEU A 81 0.89 -3.75 -6.68
CA LEU A 81 2.22 -3.59 -7.30
C LEU A 81 2.18 -3.86 -8.81
N GLU A 82 1.37 -4.83 -9.26
CA GLU A 82 1.16 -5.07 -10.69
C GLU A 82 0.51 -3.85 -11.39
N LYS A 83 -0.43 -3.18 -10.72
CA LYS A 83 -1.03 -1.93 -11.21
C LYS A 83 -0.05 -0.77 -11.17
N LEU A 84 0.73 -0.64 -10.09
CA LEU A 84 1.76 0.39 -9.96
C LEU A 84 2.79 0.27 -11.08
N LYS A 85 3.28 -0.94 -11.35
CA LYS A 85 4.20 -1.23 -12.44
C LYS A 85 3.66 -0.74 -13.78
N LYS A 86 2.42 -1.08 -14.11
CA LYS A 86 1.75 -0.61 -15.34
C LYS A 86 1.62 0.91 -15.39
N LEU A 87 1.46 1.59 -14.26
CA LEU A 87 1.34 3.03 -14.23
C LEU A 87 2.70 3.74 -14.44
N VAL A 88 3.76 3.24 -13.80
CA VAL A 88 5.03 3.97 -13.70
C VAL A 88 6.07 3.53 -14.74
N GLU A 89 5.95 2.33 -15.30
CA GLU A 89 6.89 1.82 -16.32
C GLU A 89 6.34 1.89 -17.74
N SER A 90 5.05 2.24 -17.93
CA SER A 90 4.49 2.36 -19.28
C SER A 90 5.10 3.56 -20.00
N GLU A 91 5.85 3.29 -21.07
CA GLU A 91 6.16 4.30 -22.08
C GLU A 91 4.92 4.52 -22.94
N ILE A 92 4.17 5.60 -22.67
CA ILE A 92 3.08 6.03 -23.52
C ILE A 92 3.69 6.93 -24.61
N PRO A 93 3.72 6.49 -25.88
CA PRO A 93 4.19 7.36 -26.96
C PRO A 93 3.29 8.59 -27.05
N ASP A 94 3.87 9.77 -27.23
CA ASP A 94 3.10 10.93 -27.66
C ASP A 94 2.47 10.61 -29.02
N ALA A 95 1.20 11.00 -29.18
CA ALA A 95 0.43 10.83 -30.42
C ALA A 95 1.04 11.60 -31.61
#